data_AF-A0A2V8D9H3-F1
#
_entry.id   AF-A0A2V8D9H3-F1
#
_cell.length_a   1.000
_cell.length_b   1.000
_cell.length_c   1.000
_cell.angle_alpha   90.00
_cell.angle_beta   90.00
_cell.angle_gamma   90.00
#
_symmetry.space_group_name_H-M   'P 1'
#
loop_
_entity.id
_entity.type
_entity.pdbx_description
1 polymer ?
#
loop_
_entity_poly.entity_id
_entity_poly.type
_entity_poly.pdbx_seq_one_letter_code
_entity_poly.pdbx_strand_id
1 'polypeptide(L)' 'ACHGYDGHGGAGARLVPMRMNLPGFSAYIRNPRQMPPYTAKVLSDDQAADLWAYIKSMPESPPAGSIPLLSRIISEK' A
#
# COMPACT_ATOMS: atom_id res chain seq x y z
N ALA A 1 -4.41 -5.05 -12.01
CA ALA A 1 -3.78 -4.89 -10.67
C ALA A 1 -4.70 -4.04 -9.80
N CYS A 2 -4.86 -4.35 -8.50
CA CYS A 2 -5.85 -3.69 -7.62
C CYS A 2 -5.31 -2.47 -6.86
N HIS A 3 -4.01 -2.45 -6.53
CA HIS A 3 -3.39 -1.43 -5.67
C HIS A 3 -2.54 -0.39 -6.41
N GLY A 4 -2.66 -0.32 -7.74
CA GLY A 4 -1.78 0.51 -8.56
C GLY A 4 -0.40 -0.13 -8.76
N TYR A 5 0.43 0.50 -9.57
CA TYR A 5 1.77 0.00 -9.91
C TYR A 5 2.74 0.05 -8.71
N ASP A 6 2.68 1.14 -7.94
CA ASP A 6 3.55 1.47 -6.81
C ASP A 6 2.79 1.52 -5.47
N GLY A 7 1.60 0.93 -5.40
CA GLY A 7 0.81 0.93 -4.17
C GLY A 7 0.07 2.23 -3.86
N HIS A 8 -0.07 3.16 -4.81
CA HIS A 8 -0.86 4.39 -4.63
C HIS A 8 -2.37 4.15 -4.48
N GLY A 9 -2.86 2.93 -4.74
CA GLY A 9 -4.26 2.55 -4.62
C GLY A 9 -4.94 2.28 -5.97
N GLY A 10 -6.26 2.22 -5.96
CA GLY A 10 -7.07 1.90 -7.14
C GLY A 10 -8.39 1.28 -6.72
N ALA A 11 -8.70 0.09 -7.23
CA ALA A 11 -9.81 -0.71 -6.72
C ALA A 11 -9.58 -1.16 -5.24
N GLY A 12 -8.32 -1.31 -4.85
CA GLY A 12 -7.90 -1.55 -3.48
C GLY A 12 -7.38 -0.28 -2.80
N ALA A 13 -7.30 -0.33 -1.46
CA ALA A 13 -6.77 0.77 -0.66
C ALA A 13 -5.30 1.07 -0.98
N ARG A 14 -4.87 2.32 -0.72
CA ARG A 14 -3.47 2.73 -0.81
C ARG A 14 -2.61 1.90 0.17
N LEU A 15 -1.52 1.34 -0.35
CA LEU A 15 -0.58 0.52 0.43
C LEU A 15 0.61 1.32 0.95
N VAL A 16 1.01 2.38 0.25
CA VAL A 16 2.20 3.19 0.60
C VAL A 16 1.79 4.53 1.23
N PRO A 17 2.32 4.91 2.41
CA PRO A 17 3.24 4.12 3.23
C PRO A 17 2.50 2.99 3.96
N MET A 18 3.19 1.86 4.14
CA MET A 18 2.65 0.72 4.88
C MET A 18 2.48 1.06 6.35
N ARG A 19 1.22 1.08 6.82
CA ARG A 19 0.89 1.36 8.23
C ARG A 19 0.75 0.11 9.10
N MET A 20 0.65 -1.06 8.49
CA MET A 20 0.56 -2.33 9.23
C MET A 20 1.95 -2.84 9.58
N ASN A 21 2.08 -3.44 10.76
CA ASN A 21 3.24 -4.29 11.07
C ASN A 21 3.12 -5.64 10.34
N LEU A 22 4.21 -6.41 10.30
CA LEU A 22 4.23 -7.68 9.60
C LEU A 22 3.13 -8.66 10.07
N PRO A 23 2.91 -8.88 11.39
CA PRO A 23 1.84 -9.78 11.84
C PRO A 23 0.44 -9.34 11.38
N GLY A 24 0.15 -8.04 11.45
CA GLY A 24 -1.13 -7.48 11.00
C GLY A 24 -1.33 -7.62 9.49
N PHE A 25 -0.28 -7.37 8.71
CA PHE A 25 -0.29 -7.60 7.26
C PHE A 25 -0.54 -9.07 6.93
N SER A 26 0.24 -9.99 7.52
CA SER A 26 0.11 -11.43 7.26
C SER A 26 -1.29 -11.93 7.61
N ALA A 27 -1.84 -11.55 8.77
CA ALA A 27 -3.20 -11.91 9.17
C ALA A 27 -4.25 -11.37 8.18
N TYR A 28 -4.08 -10.12 7.73
CA TYR A 28 -5.03 -9.49 6.80
C TYR A 28 -5.06 -10.19 5.44
N ILE A 29 -3.90 -10.49 4.84
CA ILE A 29 -3.88 -11.13 3.52
C ILE A 29 -4.40 -12.57 3.55
N ARG A 30 -4.36 -13.25 4.72
CA ARG A 30 -4.93 -14.60 4.88
C ARG A 30 -6.45 -14.58 4.91
N ASN A 31 -7.07 -13.57 5.52
CA ASN A 31 -8.53 -13.48 5.67
C ASN A 31 -9.08 -12.04 5.44
N PRO A 32 -8.95 -11.49 4.23
CA PRO A 32 -9.44 -10.15 3.89
C PRO A 32 -10.95 -10.14 3.62
N ARG A 33 -11.58 -8.96 3.80
CA ARG A 33 -13.02 -8.76 3.50
C ARG A 33 -13.31 -8.26 2.09
N GLN A 34 -12.38 -7.51 1.47
CA GLN A 34 -12.58 -6.81 0.19
C GLN A 34 -11.50 -7.15 -0.86
N MET A 35 -10.65 -8.14 -0.58
CA MET A 35 -9.56 -8.60 -1.45
C MET A 35 -9.65 -10.13 -1.52
N PRO A 36 -9.17 -10.81 -2.57
CA PRO A 36 -9.04 -12.27 -2.54
C PRO A 36 -8.10 -12.73 -1.41
N PRO A 37 -8.41 -13.83 -0.71
CA PRO A 37 -7.52 -14.38 0.31
C PRO A 37 -6.28 -15.02 -0.32
N TYR A 38 -5.10 -14.70 0.22
CA TYR A 38 -3.83 -15.34 -0.13
C TYR A 38 -3.41 -16.27 1.00
N THR A 39 -3.68 -17.56 0.86
CA THR A 39 -3.35 -18.58 1.87
C THR A 39 -1.92 -19.09 1.73
N ALA A 40 -1.41 -19.79 2.76
CA ALA A 40 -0.07 -20.37 2.77
C ALA A 40 0.21 -21.35 1.61
N LYS A 41 -0.84 -21.85 0.96
CA LYS A 41 -0.75 -22.74 -0.21
C LYS A 41 -0.20 -22.05 -1.46
N VAL A 42 -0.43 -20.74 -1.60
CA VAL A 42 -0.06 -19.96 -2.80
C VAL A 42 0.94 -18.85 -2.49
N LEU A 43 1.08 -18.49 -1.22
CA LEU A 43 2.00 -17.48 -0.72
C LEU A 43 2.50 -17.92 0.65
N SER A 44 3.74 -18.39 0.76
CA SER A 44 4.30 -18.81 2.05
C SER A 44 4.42 -17.65 3.05
N ASP A 45 4.68 -17.94 4.32
CA ASP A 45 4.87 -16.89 5.33
C ASP A 45 6.13 -16.05 5.04
N ASP A 46 7.21 -16.67 4.55
CA ASP A 46 8.42 -15.96 4.13
C ASP A 46 8.13 -15.02 2.95
N GLN A 47 7.39 -15.48 1.93
CA GLN A 47 7.01 -14.64 0.81
C GLN A 47 6.08 -13.49 1.22
N ALA A 48 5.20 -13.72 2.20
CA ALA A 48 4.38 -12.66 2.78
C ALA A 48 5.25 -11.61 3.51
N ALA A 49 6.29 -12.06 4.22
CA ALA A 49 7.25 -11.16 4.87
C ALA A 49 8.05 -10.33 3.87
N ASP A 50 8.50 -10.94 2.77
CA ASP A 50 9.20 -10.24 1.68
C ASP A 50 8.30 -9.20 1.01
N LEU A 51 7.03 -9.54 0.73
CA LEU A 51 6.06 -8.59 0.18
C LEU A 51 5.81 -7.41 1.12
N TRP A 52 5.66 -7.68 2.41
CA TRP A 52 5.51 -6.61 3.40
C TRP A 52 6.75 -5.71 3.44
N ALA A 53 7.95 -6.28 3.42
CA ALA A 53 9.21 -5.55 3.45
C ALA A 53 9.39 -4.69 2.19
N TYR A 54 9.05 -5.22 1.02
CA TYR A 54 9.04 -4.49 -0.25
C TYR A 54 8.07 -3.30 -0.21
N ILE A 55 6.83 -3.49 0.29
CA ILE A 55 5.87 -2.38 0.37
C ILE A 55 6.34 -1.32 1.36
N LYS A 56 6.93 -1.74 2.48
CA LYS A 56 7.44 -0.84 3.52
C LYS A 56 8.65 -0.02 3.07
N SER A 57 9.46 -0.53 2.14
CA SER A 57 10.64 0.19 1.64
C SER A 57 10.29 1.29 0.64
N MET A 58 9.06 1.33 0.12
CA MET A 58 8.63 2.36 -0.83
C MET A 58 8.52 3.74 -0.15
N PRO A 59 8.93 4.82 -0.84
CA PRO A 59 8.91 6.17 -0.29
C PRO A 59 7.47 6.68 -0.11
N GLU A 60 7.24 7.43 0.96
CA GLU A 60 5.97 8.15 1.13
C GLU A 60 5.82 9.26 0.09
N SER A 61 4.58 9.48 -0.38
CA SER A 61 4.27 10.56 -1.30
C SER A 61 4.58 11.92 -0.66
N PRO A 62 5.16 12.88 -1.41
CA PRO A 62 5.41 14.21 -0.89
C PRO A 62 4.13 14.88 -0.36
N PRO A 63 4.22 15.70 0.71
CA PRO A 63 3.10 16.53 1.15
C PRO A 63 2.58 17.40 0.00
N ALA A 64 1.26 17.55 -0.13
CA ALA A 64 0.67 18.34 -1.21
C ALA A 64 1.22 19.79 -1.26
N GLY A 65 1.46 20.39 -0.09
CA GLY A 65 1.99 21.75 0.03
C GLY A 65 3.45 21.92 -0.40
N SER A 66 4.21 20.83 -0.52
CA SER A 66 5.59 20.87 -1.04
C SER A 66 5.66 20.75 -2.55
N ILE A 67 4.53 20.64 -3.25
CA ILE A 67 4.46 20.53 -4.71
C ILE A 67 4.04 21.90 -5.26
N PRO A 68 4.96 22.70 -5.86
CA PRO A 68 4.69 24.09 -6.23
C PRO A 68 3.50 24.26 -7.17
N LEU A 69 3.30 23.30 -8.08
CA LEU A 69 2.17 23.32 -9.02
C LEU A 69 0.82 23.19 -8.31
N LEU A 70 0.73 22.33 -7.29
CA LEU A 70 -0.51 22.14 -6.53
C LEU A 70 -0.83 23.37 -5.68
N SER A 71 0.18 23.97 -5.04
CA SER A 71 -0.01 25.18 -4.24
C SER A 71 -0.56 26.35 -5.05
N ARG A 72 -0.13 26.51 -6.31
CA ARG A 72 -0.68 27.53 -7.23
C ARG A 72 -2.15 27.29 -7.51
N ILE A 73 -2.52 26.07 -7.91
CA ILE A 73 -3.92 25.71 -8.23
C ILE A 73 -4.85 25.90 -7.02
N ILE A 74 -4.39 25.56 -5.81
CA ILE A 74 -5.19 25.72 -4.59
C ILE A 74 -5.38 27.21 -4.24
N SER A 75 -4.39 28.06 -4.49
CA SER A 75 -4.43 29.49 -4.16
C SER A 75 -5.22 30.33 -5.17
N GLU A 76 -5.39 29.86 -6.40
CA GLU A 76 -6.14 30.55 -7.46
C GLU A 76 -7.65 30.28 -7.41
N LYS A 77 -8.11 29.52 -6.42
CA LYS A 77 -9.51 29.14 -6.21
C LYS A 77 -10.13 29.95 -5.06
#